data_AF-A0A2W6EW49-F1
#
_entry.id   AF-A0A2W6EW49-F1
#
_cell.length_a   1.000
_cell.length_b   1.000
_cell.length_c   1.000
_cell.angle_alpha   90.00
_cell.angle_beta   90.00
_cell.angle_gamma   90.00
#
_symmetry.space_group_name_H-M   'P 1'
#
loop_
_entity.id
_entity.type
_entity.pdbx_description
1 polymer ?
#
loop_
_entity_poly.entity_id
_entity_poly.type
_entity_poly.pdbx_seq_one_letter_code
_entity_poly.pdbx_strand_id
1 'polypeptide(L)'
;MRAGLRERHAARLPGRFARLGYYLPAEGGGNGTGTHAVPGCGLMLGHSHALSGGVAGLAAGIFMHLPIPQTGALAGFTAGLALLPDLDKCGSSPARSLGFVSEAVAWIFGRVSGGHRHATHSFLGIAVFTALAWISCHFRADWGGKAGLALLMTLSVSAALEALHVARGHVADLAGIAVAAAGIWYGYGLRFIPIAVLLGCATHITGDMLTDSGCMLGYPWSRQRFRLLPEPLAFTTGTLPELLIIDPILSGAVLALAVWIIDPAWLRAQWGPLAG
;
A
#
# COMPACT_ATOMS: atom_id res chain seq x y z
N MET A 1 38.90 -60.90 -6.13
CA MET A 1 39.43 -59.89 -7.08
C MET A 1 38.65 -58.59 -6.86
N ARG A 2 39.08 -57.73 -5.93
CA ARG A 2 39.86 -56.48 -6.15
C ARG A 2 39.39 -55.61 -7.33
N ALA A 3 38.72 -54.50 -7.00
CA ALA A 3 38.95 -53.11 -7.40
C ALA A 3 37.62 -52.35 -7.20
N GLY A 4 37.47 -51.27 -6.45
CA GLY A 4 38.42 -50.24 -6.01
C GLY A 4 37.82 -48.88 -6.37
N LEU A 5 36.95 -48.31 -5.53
CA LEU A 5 36.41 -46.96 -5.73
C LEU A 5 36.38 -46.17 -4.41
N ARG A 6 37.53 -45.53 -4.18
CA ARG A 6 37.75 -44.17 -3.64
C ARG A 6 36.79 -43.68 -2.55
N GLU A 7 37.28 -43.76 -1.32
CA GLU A 7 36.94 -42.87 -0.22
C GLU A 7 37.15 -41.40 -0.62
N ARG A 8 36.15 -40.55 -0.36
CA ARG A 8 36.35 -39.10 -0.26
C ARG A 8 35.93 -38.68 1.14
N HIS A 9 36.90 -38.13 1.85
CA HIS A 9 36.79 -37.55 3.18
C HIS A 9 35.65 -36.51 3.24
N ALA A 10 34.62 -36.80 4.04
CA ALA A 10 33.70 -35.78 4.54
C ALA A 10 34.33 -35.16 5.79
N ALA A 11 35.03 -34.04 5.62
CA ALA A 11 35.46 -33.23 6.74
C ALA A 11 34.22 -32.60 7.41
N ARG A 12 33.88 -33.10 8.61
CA ARG A 12 32.95 -32.46 9.54
C ARG A 12 33.58 -31.16 10.03
N LEU A 13 32.95 -30.01 9.73
CA LEU A 13 33.18 -28.75 10.45
C LEU A 13 31.98 -28.47 11.37
N PRO A 14 32.22 -27.99 12.61
CA PRO A 14 31.19 -27.88 13.64
C PRO A 14 30.23 -26.71 13.40
N GLY A 15 28.96 -26.94 13.74
CA GLY A 15 27.86 -26.02 13.51
C GLY A 15 27.82 -24.82 14.46
N ARG A 16 27.59 -23.65 13.87
CA ARG A 16 26.60 -22.61 14.21
C ARG A 16 26.80 -21.50 13.17
N PHE A 17 25.73 -20.87 12.70
CA PHE A 17 25.68 -19.81 11.65
C PHE A 17 25.62 -20.24 10.18
N ALA A 18 24.83 -21.27 9.84
CA ALA A 18 24.39 -21.49 8.46
C ALA A 18 22.90 -21.84 8.42
N ARG A 19 22.04 -20.81 8.49
CA ARG A 19 20.63 -20.92 8.11
C ARG A 19 20.10 -19.57 7.63
N LEU A 20 20.74 -19.03 6.59
CA LEU A 20 20.13 -18.04 5.69
C LEU A 20 19.81 -18.82 4.40
N GLY A 21 18.60 -19.36 4.33
CA GLY A 21 18.11 -20.07 3.15
C GLY A 21 17.64 -19.06 2.10
N TYR A 22 18.57 -18.48 1.36
CA TYR A 22 18.25 -17.93 0.04
C TYR A 22 18.15 -19.10 -0.94
N TYR A 23 16.93 -19.37 -1.41
CA TYR A 23 16.69 -20.24 -2.55
C TYR A 23 17.28 -19.57 -3.79
N LEU A 24 18.51 -19.94 -4.16
CA LEU A 24 19.01 -19.77 -5.52
C LEU A 24 18.65 -21.05 -6.29
N PRO A 25 17.99 -20.97 -7.46
CA PRO A 25 17.79 -22.16 -8.27
C PRO A 25 19.15 -22.59 -8.84
N ALA A 26 19.49 -23.85 -8.63
CA ALA A 26 20.62 -24.52 -9.25
C ALA A 26 20.37 -24.62 -10.77
N GLU A 27 21.34 -24.17 -11.57
CA GLU A 27 21.34 -24.44 -13.00
C GLU A 27 21.56 -25.94 -13.23
N GLY A 28 20.49 -26.62 -13.63
CA GLY A 28 20.51 -28.00 -14.11
C GLY A 28 20.25 -28.02 -15.60
N GLY A 29 21.25 -28.46 -16.37
CA GLY A 29 21.14 -28.69 -17.81
C GLY A 29 20.07 -29.73 -18.14
N GLY A 30 19.21 -29.42 -19.11
CA GLY A 30 18.18 -30.32 -19.61
C GLY A 30 17.52 -29.76 -20.86
N ASN A 31 17.77 -30.42 -21.99
CA ASN A 31 17.25 -30.14 -23.31
C ASN A 31 15.72 -30.33 -23.34
N GLY A 32 14.94 -29.32 -23.73
CA GLY A 32 13.47 -29.43 -23.80
C GLY A 32 12.80 -28.19 -24.37
N THR A 33 12.23 -28.35 -25.56
CA THR A 33 11.40 -27.41 -26.29
C THR A 33 10.16 -26.96 -25.50
N GLY A 34 9.87 -25.66 -25.46
CA GLY A 34 8.52 -25.18 -25.11
C GLY A 34 8.48 -23.83 -24.39
N THR A 35 7.94 -22.84 -25.11
CA THR A 35 7.36 -21.57 -24.62
C THR A 35 8.32 -20.59 -23.93
N HIS A 36 8.63 -19.51 -24.66
CA HIS A 36 9.09 -18.26 -24.09
C HIS A 36 8.13 -17.85 -22.95
N ALA A 37 8.62 -17.86 -21.72
CA ALA A 37 7.96 -17.16 -20.63
C ALA A 37 7.90 -15.68 -21.05
N VAL A 38 6.70 -15.22 -21.39
CA VAL A 38 6.43 -13.79 -21.47
C VAL A 38 6.80 -13.22 -20.10
N PRO A 39 7.69 -12.22 -19.99
CA PRO A 39 7.95 -11.58 -18.72
C PRO A 39 6.62 -10.97 -18.28
N GLY A 40 5.96 -11.61 -17.32
CA GLY A 40 4.80 -11.03 -16.66
C GLY A 40 5.25 -9.69 -16.12
N CYS A 41 4.73 -8.61 -16.71
CA CYS A 41 4.85 -7.27 -16.17
C CYS A 41 4.38 -7.37 -14.72
N GLY A 42 5.31 -7.29 -13.78
CA GLY A 42 5.02 -7.31 -12.35
C GLY A 42 4.29 -6.03 -11.98
N LEU A 43 3.01 -5.95 -12.32
CA LEU A 43 2.10 -4.92 -11.84
C LEU A 43 1.95 -5.15 -10.34
N MET A 44 2.48 -4.20 -9.59
CA MET A 44 2.54 -4.26 -8.13
C MET A 44 1.14 -4.31 -7.53
N LEU A 45 0.96 -5.24 -6.60
CA LEU A 45 -0.09 -5.24 -5.61
C LEU A 45 -0.08 -3.86 -4.90
N GLY A 46 -1.07 -3.01 -5.17
CA GLY A 46 -1.19 -1.69 -4.52
C GLY A 46 -1.63 -0.52 -5.41
N HIS A 47 -1.52 -0.60 -6.74
CA HIS A 47 -1.88 0.52 -7.63
C HIS A 47 -3.36 0.94 -7.48
N SER A 48 -4.30 0.00 -7.60
CA SER A 48 -5.73 0.23 -7.38
C SER A 48 -6.04 0.76 -5.98
N HIS A 49 -5.34 0.27 -4.95
CA HIS A 49 -5.50 0.75 -3.58
C HIS A 49 -5.02 2.21 -3.42
N ALA A 50 -3.90 2.57 -4.05
CA ALA A 50 -3.41 3.95 -4.05
C ALA A 50 -4.37 4.88 -4.82
N LEU A 51 -4.86 4.46 -6.00
CA LEU A 51 -5.82 5.25 -6.77
C LEU A 51 -7.14 5.43 -6.03
N SER A 52 -7.71 4.36 -5.47
CA SER A 52 -8.95 4.43 -4.68
C SER A 52 -8.79 5.29 -3.42
N GLY A 53 -7.63 5.24 -2.75
CA GLY A 53 -7.28 6.18 -1.67
C GLY A 53 -7.24 7.63 -2.16
N GLY A 54 -6.65 7.87 -3.34
CA GLY A 54 -6.65 9.20 -3.98
C GLY A 54 -8.06 9.73 -4.27
N VAL A 55 -8.93 8.88 -4.85
CA VAL A 55 -10.35 9.19 -5.08
C VAL A 55 -11.06 9.55 -3.76
N ALA A 56 -10.89 8.74 -2.72
CA ALA A 56 -11.51 8.98 -1.43
C ALA A 56 -11.03 10.29 -0.78
N GLY A 57 -9.73 10.58 -0.87
CA GLY A 57 -9.17 11.83 -0.36
C GLY A 57 -9.64 13.07 -1.14
N LEU A 58 -9.74 12.99 -2.47
CA LEU A 58 -10.35 14.05 -3.29
C LEU A 58 -11.81 14.29 -2.92
N ALA A 59 -12.61 13.22 -2.84
CA ALA A 59 -14.01 13.29 -2.46
C ALA A 59 -14.19 13.89 -1.05
N ALA A 60 -13.36 13.48 -0.10
CA ALA A 60 -13.36 14.04 1.25
C ALA A 60 -12.97 15.52 1.28
N GLY A 61 -11.96 15.93 0.51
CA GLY A 61 -11.56 17.34 0.42
C GLY A 61 -12.66 18.22 -0.18
N ILE A 62 -13.36 17.73 -1.21
CA ILE A 62 -14.54 18.38 -1.80
C ILE A 62 -15.67 18.49 -0.75
N PHE A 63 -15.99 17.38 -0.08
CA PHE A 63 -17.05 17.31 0.92
C PHE A 63 -16.81 18.26 2.11
N MET A 64 -15.55 18.39 2.53
CA MET A 64 -15.13 19.29 3.60
C MET A 64 -14.92 20.74 3.13
N HIS A 65 -15.16 21.04 1.85
CA HIS A 65 -14.95 22.35 1.24
C HIS A 65 -13.52 22.90 1.45
N LEU A 66 -12.53 22.03 1.38
CA LEU A 66 -11.13 22.43 1.56
C LEU A 66 -10.61 23.21 0.34
N PRO A 67 -9.73 24.21 0.55
CA PRO A 67 -9.00 24.85 -0.54
C PRO A 67 -8.24 23.82 -1.39
N ILE A 68 -8.10 24.08 -2.69
CA ILE A 68 -7.45 23.17 -3.66
C ILE A 68 -6.13 22.57 -3.13
N PRO A 69 -5.19 23.35 -2.55
CA PRO A 69 -3.94 22.77 -2.04
C PRO A 69 -4.15 21.75 -0.90
N GLN A 70 -5.14 21.98 -0.03
CA GLN A 70 -5.47 21.07 1.06
C GLN A 70 -6.18 19.81 0.56
N THR A 71 -7.07 19.96 -0.42
CA THR A 71 -7.72 18.83 -1.09
C THR A 71 -6.70 17.95 -1.81
N GLY A 72 -5.76 18.54 -2.54
CA GLY A 72 -4.66 17.81 -3.19
C GLY A 72 -3.75 17.11 -2.19
N ALA A 73 -3.39 17.77 -1.08
CA ALA A 73 -2.60 17.15 -0.02
C ALA A 73 -3.34 15.98 0.65
N LEU A 74 -4.63 16.15 0.98
CA LEU A 74 -5.45 15.08 1.55
C LEU A 74 -5.55 13.89 0.59
N ALA A 75 -5.76 14.15 -0.71
CA ALA A 75 -5.76 13.11 -1.74
C ALA A 75 -4.43 12.33 -1.80
N GLY A 76 -3.30 13.04 -1.88
CA GLY A 76 -1.98 12.42 -1.93
C GLY A 76 -1.63 11.59 -0.69
N PHE A 77 -1.93 12.12 0.51
CA PHE A 77 -1.71 11.37 1.75
C PHE A 77 -2.66 10.18 1.87
N THR A 78 -3.94 10.33 1.48
CA THR A 78 -4.90 9.22 1.54
C THR A 78 -4.51 8.10 0.55
N ALA A 79 -3.99 8.45 -0.64
CA ALA A 79 -3.46 7.49 -1.61
C ALA A 79 -2.32 6.63 -1.03
N GLY A 80 -1.37 7.25 -0.35
CA GLY A 80 -0.27 6.53 0.28
C GLY A 80 -0.69 5.72 1.52
N LEU A 81 -1.51 6.31 2.38
CA LEU A 81 -1.99 5.67 3.60
C LEU A 81 -3.04 4.58 3.33
N ALA A 82 -3.61 4.54 2.13
CA ALA A 82 -4.34 3.38 1.65
C ALA A 82 -3.45 2.15 1.43
N LEU A 83 -2.13 2.26 1.54
CA LEU A 83 -1.23 1.12 1.53
C LEU A 83 -0.79 0.74 2.95
N LEU A 84 -1.10 1.55 3.96
CA LEU A 84 -0.63 1.32 5.34
C LEU A 84 -1.03 -0.06 5.91
N PRO A 85 -2.24 -0.61 5.66
CA PRO A 85 -2.59 -1.96 6.12
C PRO A 85 -1.64 -3.06 5.61
N ASP A 86 -1.08 -2.89 4.41
CA ASP A 86 -0.10 -3.80 3.79
C ASP A 86 1.31 -3.68 4.38
N LEU A 87 1.53 -2.77 5.34
CA LEU A 87 2.75 -2.74 6.16
C LEU A 87 2.78 -3.92 7.16
N ASP A 88 2.21 -5.06 6.80
CA ASP A 88 2.32 -6.36 7.49
C ASP A 88 2.93 -7.45 6.61
N LYS A 89 3.23 -7.12 5.35
CA LYS A 89 3.73 -8.03 4.33
C LYS A 89 5.06 -7.52 3.77
N CYS A 90 6.13 -8.28 3.99
CA CYS A 90 7.43 -7.96 3.39
C CYS A 90 7.32 -7.91 1.87
N GLY A 91 8.00 -6.94 1.27
CA GLY A 91 7.95 -6.69 -0.16
C GLY A 91 6.69 -5.98 -0.66
N SER A 92 5.77 -5.49 0.19
CA SER A 92 4.74 -4.51 -0.21
C SER A 92 5.37 -3.12 -0.47
N SER A 93 4.69 -2.23 -1.22
CA SER A 93 5.17 -0.85 -1.45
C SER A 93 5.60 -0.14 -0.15
N PRO A 94 4.76 -0.07 0.90
CA PRO A 94 5.17 0.58 2.15
C PRO A 94 6.29 -0.17 2.88
N ALA A 95 6.42 -1.50 2.70
CA ALA A 95 7.53 -2.27 3.26
C ALA A 95 8.86 -2.02 2.54
N ARG A 96 8.83 -1.59 1.26
CA ARG A 96 10.04 -1.25 0.49
C ARG A 96 10.45 0.21 0.65
N SER A 97 9.54 1.09 1.07
CA SER A 97 9.87 2.46 1.47
C SER A 97 10.95 2.45 2.54
N LEU A 98 11.95 3.33 2.47
CA LEU A 98 13.08 3.41 3.42
C LEU A 98 13.94 2.13 3.49
N GLY A 99 13.80 1.21 2.53
CA GLY A 99 14.54 -0.04 2.45
C GLY A 99 14.33 -0.94 3.68
N PHE A 100 15.44 -1.42 4.25
CA PHE A 100 15.41 -2.44 5.30
C PHE A 100 14.63 -2.03 6.56
N VAL A 101 14.47 -0.73 6.81
CA VAL A 101 13.78 -0.22 8.00
C VAL A 101 12.29 -0.57 7.93
N SER A 102 11.60 -0.19 6.86
CA SER A 102 10.16 -0.49 6.75
C SER A 102 9.92 -1.96 6.48
N GLU A 103 10.89 -2.67 5.88
CA GLU A 103 10.80 -4.11 5.71
C GLU A 103 10.87 -4.86 7.05
N ALA A 104 11.73 -4.40 7.98
CA ALA A 104 11.77 -4.90 9.34
C ALA A 104 10.48 -4.58 10.10
N VAL A 105 9.92 -3.37 9.94
CA VAL A 105 8.61 -3.01 10.51
C VAL A 105 7.51 -3.93 9.98
N ALA A 106 7.46 -4.16 8.67
CA ALA A 106 6.48 -5.06 8.05
C ALA A 106 6.61 -6.49 8.56
N TRP A 107 7.84 -6.98 8.76
CA TRP A 107 8.08 -8.27 9.37
C TRP A 107 7.53 -8.34 10.81
N ILE A 108 7.78 -7.32 11.63
CA ILE A 108 7.26 -7.25 13.01
C ILE A 108 5.74 -7.22 12.99
N PHE A 109 5.14 -6.35 12.19
CA PHE A 109 3.69 -6.24 12.08
C PHE A 109 3.06 -7.52 11.58
N GLY A 110 3.62 -8.18 10.57
CA GLY A 110 3.14 -9.49 10.10
C GLY A 110 3.18 -10.56 11.19
N ARG A 111 4.14 -10.50 12.13
CA ARG A 111 4.18 -11.41 13.29
C ARG A 111 3.15 -11.05 14.35
N VAL A 112 3.01 -9.77 14.68
CA VAL A 112 2.15 -9.28 15.78
C VAL A 112 0.67 -9.27 15.37
N SER A 113 0.38 -8.94 14.11
CA SER A 113 -0.99 -8.93 13.56
C SER A 113 -1.57 -10.33 13.38
N GLY A 114 -0.72 -11.37 13.41
CA GLY A 114 -1.09 -12.75 13.13
C GLY A 114 -0.97 -13.15 11.66
N GLY A 115 -0.44 -12.27 10.81
CA GLY A 115 -0.20 -12.49 9.39
C GLY A 115 -0.80 -11.40 8.51
N HIS A 116 -0.58 -11.52 7.21
CA HIS A 116 -1.17 -10.63 6.22
C HIS A 116 -2.70 -10.79 6.20
N ARG A 117 -3.44 -9.67 6.15
CA ARG A 117 -4.92 -9.59 6.18
C ARG A 117 -5.57 -9.99 7.51
N HIS A 118 -4.84 -9.85 8.61
CA HIS A 118 -5.35 -10.06 9.97
C HIS A 118 -5.61 -8.72 10.66
N ALA A 119 -4.93 -8.41 11.78
CA ALA A 119 -5.25 -7.25 12.61
C ALA A 119 -5.18 -5.91 11.87
N THR A 120 -4.21 -5.74 10.96
CA THR A 120 -4.04 -4.54 10.12
C THR A 120 -5.21 -4.30 9.15
N HIS A 121 -5.93 -5.35 8.76
CA HIS A 121 -7.07 -5.32 7.83
C HIS A 121 -8.41 -5.51 8.56
N SER A 122 -8.49 -5.01 9.79
CA SER A 122 -9.66 -5.11 10.66
C SER A 122 -10.08 -3.72 11.17
N PHE A 123 -11.28 -3.62 11.75
CA PHE A 123 -11.71 -2.38 12.41
C PHE A 123 -10.75 -1.97 13.53
N LEU A 124 -10.15 -2.94 14.23
CA LEU A 124 -9.12 -2.67 15.24
C LEU A 124 -7.88 -2.05 14.61
N GLY A 125 -7.43 -2.57 13.46
CA GLY A 125 -6.29 -2.02 12.71
C GLY A 125 -6.51 -0.57 12.29
N ILE A 126 -7.67 -0.28 11.69
CA ILE A 126 -8.07 1.10 11.35
C ILE A 126 -8.03 1.97 12.59
N ALA A 127 -8.68 1.55 13.69
CA ALA A 127 -8.75 2.33 14.92
C ALA A 127 -7.36 2.62 15.50
N VAL A 128 -6.47 1.62 15.53
CA VAL A 128 -5.10 1.76 16.04
C VAL A 128 -4.28 2.71 15.17
N PHE A 129 -4.25 2.53 13.85
CA PHE A 129 -3.50 3.43 12.97
C PHE A 129 -4.01 4.86 13.02
N THR A 130 -5.34 5.05 12.99
CA THR A 130 -5.95 6.37 13.14
C THR A 130 -5.65 6.99 14.51
N ALA A 131 -5.68 6.21 15.59
CA ALA A 131 -5.34 6.69 16.93
C ALA A 131 -3.86 7.10 17.02
N LEU A 132 -2.92 6.32 16.47
CA LEU A 132 -1.50 6.66 16.44
C LEU A 132 -1.26 7.96 15.66
N ALA A 133 -1.94 8.14 14.52
CA ALA A 133 -1.88 9.37 13.75
C ALA A 133 -2.47 10.56 14.53
N TRP A 134 -3.59 10.35 15.22
CA TRP A 134 -4.22 11.37 16.06
C TRP A 134 -3.32 11.78 17.24
N ILE A 135 -2.73 10.82 17.95
CA ILE A 135 -1.75 11.06 19.03
C ILE A 135 -0.56 11.86 18.49
N SER A 136 -0.01 11.44 17.34
CA SER A 136 1.12 12.14 16.71
C SER A 136 0.77 13.59 16.36
N CYS A 137 -0.46 13.84 15.90
CA CYS A 137 -0.97 15.17 15.60
C CYS A 137 -1.28 16.00 16.85
N HIS A 138 -1.74 15.36 17.93
CA HIS A 138 -2.01 15.99 19.22
C HIS A 138 -0.71 16.50 19.86
N PHE A 139 0.33 15.66 19.86
CA PHE A 139 1.67 15.99 20.36
C PHE A 139 2.61 16.56 19.28
N ARG A 140 2.09 17.22 18.26
CA ARG A 140 2.89 17.74 17.12
C ARG A 140 3.92 18.82 17.50
N ALA A 141 3.79 19.41 18.69
CA ALA A 141 4.79 20.33 19.22
C ALA A 141 6.05 19.59 19.71
N ASP A 142 5.86 18.37 20.23
CA ASP A 142 6.90 17.55 20.82
C ASP A 142 7.65 16.72 19.77
N TRP A 143 8.86 16.29 20.12
CA TRP A 143 9.68 15.45 19.25
C TRP A 143 9.01 14.12 18.90
N GLY A 144 8.28 13.52 19.85
CA GLY A 144 7.57 12.26 19.63
C GLY A 144 6.47 12.38 18.57
N GLY A 145 5.61 13.40 18.65
CA GLY A 145 4.57 13.62 17.65
C GLY A 145 5.13 14.01 16.29
N LYS A 146 6.18 14.83 16.24
CA LYS A 146 6.90 15.15 14.99
C LYS A 146 7.49 13.91 14.34
N ALA A 147 8.12 13.03 15.11
CA ALA A 147 8.68 11.77 14.59
C ALA A 147 7.59 10.86 14.03
N GLY A 148 6.46 10.71 14.74
CA GLY A 148 5.32 9.93 14.27
C GLY A 148 4.71 10.47 12.97
N LEU A 149 4.50 11.79 12.90
CA LEU A 149 4.03 12.46 11.67
C LEU A 149 5.04 12.31 10.54
N ALA A 150 6.33 12.47 10.80
CA ALA A 150 7.37 12.34 9.79
C ALA A 150 7.35 10.96 9.17
N LEU A 151 7.30 9.92 10.02
CA LEU A 151 7.23 8.53 9.57
C LEU A 151 5.98 8.27 8.72
N LEU A 152 4.79 8.63 9.22
CA LEU A 152 3.54 8.41 8.49
C LEU A 152 3.52 9.14 7.14
N MET A 153 3.96 10.41 7.10
CA MET A 153 3.99 11.21 5.88
C MET A 153 5.03 10.69 4.88
N THR A 154 6.21 10.29 5.35
CA THR A 154 7.25 9.71 4.49
C THR A 154 6.81 8.37 3.91
N LEU A 155 6.28 7.46 4.73
CA LEU A 155 5.73 6.18 4.26
C LEU A 155 4.60 6.41 3.26
N SER A 156 3.70 7.35 3.54
CA SER A 156 2.61 7.71 2.64
C SER A 156 3.13 8.14 1.27
N VAL A 157 4.00 9.15 1.22
CA VAL A 157 4.46 9.71 -0.05
C VAL A 157 5.32 8.70 -0.82
N SER A 158 6.24 8.01 -0.13
CA SER A 158 7.09 7.01 -0.78
C SER A 158 6.25 5.85 -1.36
N ALA A 159 5.33 5.29 -0.55
CA ALA A 159 4.49 4.19 -0.99
C ALA A 159 3.53 4.61 -2.12
N ALA A 160 2.98 5.82 -2.08
CA ALA A 160 2.13 6.35 -3.17
C ALA A 160 2.92 6.51 -4.47
N LEU A 161 4.10 7.12 -4.42
CA LEU A 161 4.95 7.31 -5.59
C LEU A 161 5.36 5.98 -6.22
N GLU A 162 5.68 4.99 -5.38
CA GLU A 162 6.07 3.66 -5.85
C GLU A 162 4.88 2.90 -6.43
N ALA A 163 3.73 2.91 -5.75
CA ALA A 163 2.52 2.23 -6.19
C ALA A 163 1.93 2.82 -7.48
N LEU A 164 2.02 4.15 -7.65
CA LEU A 164 1.56 4.87 -8.85
C LEU A 164 2.64 4.96 -9.95
N HIS A 165 3.79 4.31 -9.75
CA HIS A 165 4.90 4.27 -10.70
C HIS A 165 5.47 5.66 -11.08
N VAL A 166 5.34 6.65 -10.19
CA VAL A 166 5.87 8.01 -10.40
C VAL A 166 7.36 8.07 -10.06
N ALA A 167 7.76 7.43 -8.96
CA ALA A 167 9.17 7.29 -8.55
C ALA A 167 9.36 5.96 -7.82
N ARG A 168 10.58 5.44 -7.75
CA ARG A 168 10.87 4.14 -7.12
C ARG A 168 12.09 4.22 -6.21
N GLY A 169 12.14 3.34 -5.21
CA GLY A 169 13.26 3.20 -4.27
C GLY A 169 13.62 4.52 -3.59
N HIS A 170 14.92 4.78 -3.48
CA HIS A 170 15.44 5.93 -2.72
C HIS A 170 14.98 7.31 -3.23
N VAL A 171 14.56 7.42 -4.49
CA VAL A 171 14.01 8.68 -5.01
C VAL A 171 12.63 8.96 -4.40
N ALA A 172 11.78 7.93 -4.30
CA ALA A 172 10.47 8.03 -3.65
C ALA A 172 10.63 8.32 -2.15
N ASP A 173 11.62 7.69 -1.51
CA ASP A 173 11.96 7.93 -0.11
C ASP A 173 12.42 9.37 0.14
N LEU A 174 13.33 9.88 -0.69
CA LEU A 174 13.83 11.25 -0.55
C LEU A 174 12.71 12.28 -0.74
N ALA A 175 11.82 12.05 -1.71
CA ALA A 175 10.63 12.87 -1.90
C ALA A 175 9.71 12.82 -0.67
N GLY A 176 9.47 11.63 -0.12
CA GLY A 176 8.66 11.47 1.09
C GLY A 176 9.27 12.12 2.33
N ILE A 177 10.59 12.05 2.50
CA ILE A 177 11.29 12.75 3.58
C ILE A 177 11.19 14.26 3.40
N ALA A 178 11.39 14.76 2.18
CA ALA A 178 11.32 16.18 1.88
C ALA A 178 9.91 16.76 2.14
N VAL A 179 8.86 16.07 1.67
CA VAL A 179 7.46 16.47 1.91
C VAL A 179 7.11 16.42 3.39
N ALA A 180 7.52 15.35 4.10
CA ALA A 180 7.30 15.23 5.53
C ALA A 180 7.99 16.34 6.33
N ALA A 181 9.27 16.60 6.04
CA ALA A 181 10.05 17.65 6.69
C ALA A 181 9.44 19.03 6.45
N ALA A 182 9.07 19.35 5.20
CA ALA A 182 8.41 20.60 4.86
C ALA A 182 7.05 20.75 5.57
N GLY A 183 6.21 19.71 5.55
CA GLY A 183 4.89 19.77 6.19
C GLY A 183 4.97 19.94 7.70
N ILE A 184 5.94 19.31 8.36
CA ILE A 184 6.21 19.51 9.79
C ILE A 184 6.74 20.91 10.06
N TRP A 185 7.68 21.40 9.24
CA TRP A 185 8.29 22.72 9.41
C TRP A 185 7.28 23.85 9.30
N TYR A 186 6.44 23.82 8.26
CA TYR A 186 5.42 24.85 8.03
C TYR A 186 4.12 24.61 8.83
N GLY A 187 3.93 23.41 9.40
CA GLY A 187 2.74 23.05 10.16
C GLY A 187 1.45 22.92 9.32
N TYR A 188 1.55 22.95 7.99
CA TYR A 188 0.40 22.97 7.10
C TYR A 188 -0.25 21.60 6.97
N GLY A 189 -1.57 21.53 7.18
CA GLY A 189 -2.36 20.33 6.88
C GLY A 189 -2.15 19.13 7.81
N LEU A 190 -1.27 19.22 8.83
CA LEU A 190 -0.99 18.10 9.76
C LEU A 190 -2.23 17.56 10.48
N ARG A 191 -3.25 18.40 10.68
CA ARG A 191 -4.54 18.01 11.27
C ARG A 191 -5.36 17.04 10.44
N PHE A 192 -5.05 16.91 9.14
CA PHE A 192 -5.77 16.03 8.23
C PHE A 192 -5.13 14.64 8.11
N ILE A 193 -3.92 14.43 8.65
CA ILE A 193 -3.25 13.12 8.61
C ILE A 193 -4.09 12.01 9.27
N PRO A 194 -4.74 12.21 10.44
CA PRO A 194 -5.61 11.17 11.01
C PRO A 194 -6.80 10.83 10.11
N ILE A 195 -7.35 11.82 9.42
CA ILE A 195 -8.44 11.62 8.45
C ILE A 195 -7.93 10.85 7.23
N ALA A 196 -6.75 11.20 6.72
CA ALA A 196 -6.12 10.49 5.61
C ALA A 196 -5.82 9.02 5.96
N VAL A 197 -5.37 8.74 7.19
CA VAL A 197 -5.18 7.37 7.68
C VAL A 197 -6.51 6.62 7.75
N LEU A 198 -7.52 7.23 8.36
CA LEU A 198 -8.85 6.63 8.49
C LEU A 198 -9.43 6.27 7.12
N LEU A 199 -9.46 7.24 6.20
CA LEU A 199 -10.00 7.06 4.86
C LEU A 199 -9.17 6.05 4.07
N GLY A 200 -7.84 6.16 4.10
CA GLY A 200 -6.96 5.27 3.35
C GLY A 200 -7.08 3.82 3.82
N CYS A 201 -7.01 3.57 5.13
CA CYS A 201 -7.17 2.21 5.65
C CYS A 201 -8.57 1.65 5.37
N ALA A 202 -9.61 2.47 5.50
CA ALA A 202 -10.97 2.05 5.20
C ALA A 202 -11.15 1.74 3.70
N THR A 203 -10.61 2.54 2.80
CA THR A 203 -10.70 2.30 1.35
C THR A 203 -9.90 1.09 0.93
N HIS A 204 -8.74 0.88 1.54
CA HIS A 204 -7.94 -0.33 1.34
C HIS A 204 -8.75 -1.59 1.66
N ILE A 205 -9.28 -1.67 2.89
CA ILE A 205 -10.06 -2.81 3.36
C ILE A 205 -11.33 -2.99 2.53
N THR A 206 -12.00 -1.90 2.15
CA THR A 206 -13.14 -1.96 1.24
C THR A 206 -12.76 -2.56 -0.11
N GLY A 207 -11.62 -2.14 -0.67
CA GLY A 207 -11.06 -2.70 -1.91
C GLY A 207 -10.81 -4.19 -1.79
N ASP A 208 -10.16 -4.63 -0.71
CA ASP A 208 -9.93 -6.05 -0.44
C ASP A 208 -11.23 -6.84 -0.24
N MET A 209 -12.27 -6.24 0.34
CA MET A 209 -13.58 -6.86 0.48
C MET A 209 -14.33 -7.03 -0.85
N LEU A 210 -13.98 -6.28 -1.89
CA LEU A 210 -14.49 -6.49 -3.25
C LEU A 210 -13.80 -7.67 -3.96
N THR A 211 -12.70 -8.18 -3.39
CA THR A 211 -11.98 -9.33 -3.94
C THR A 211 -12.55 -10.65 -3.44
N ASP A 212 -12.21 -11.73 -4.14
CA ASP A 212 -12.52 -13.12 -3.76
C ASP A 212 -12.06 -13.51 -2.34
N SER A 213 -11.03 -12.85 -1.84
CA SER A 213 -10.33 -13.16 -0.61
C SER A 213 -10.99 -12.56 0.64
N GLY A 214 -11.61 -11.38 0.52
CA GLY A 214 -12.24 -10.65 1.63
C GLY A 214 -11.32 -10.25 2.79
N CYS A 215 -11.91 -9.68 3.85
CA CYS A 215 -11.20 -9.24 5.07
C CYS A 215 -11.83 -9.77 6.36
N MET A 216 -11.01 -9.98 7.39
CA MET A 216 -11.46 -10.36 8.74
C MET A 216 -11.70 -9.13 9.62
N LEU A 217 -12.81 -8.44 9.40
CA LEU A 217 -13.11 -7.15 10.05
C LEU A 217 -13.12 -7.19 11.58
N GLY A 218 -13.49 -8.33 12.17
CA GLY A 218 -13.56 -8.52 13.62
C GLY A 218 -12.32 -9.12 14.25
N TYR A 219 -11.21 -9.31 13.53
CA TYR A 219 -9.99 -9.89 14.08
C TYR A 219 -9.43 -9.00 15.23
N PRO A 220 -8.94 -9.58 16.34
CA PRO A 220 -8.75 -11.00 16.63
C PRO A 220 -9.97 -11.75 17.19
N TRP A 221 -11.08 -11.06 17.49
CA TRP A 221 -12.26 -11.67 18.12
C TRP A 221 -13.10 -12.53 17.18
N SER A 222 -13.11 -12.21 15.88
CA SER A 222 -13.76 -13.02 14.85
C SER A 222 -12.82 -13.22 13.66
N ARG A 223 -12.83 -14.44 13.12
CA ARG A 223 -12.08 -14.82 11.91
C ARG A 223 -12.99 -14.93 10.67
N GLN A 224 -14.24 -14.46 10.78
CA GLN A 224 -15.15 -14.43 9.65
C GLN A 224 -14.64 -13.45 8.58
N ARG A 225 -14.58 -13.93 7.33
CA ARG A 225 -14.22 -13.12 6.18
C ARG A 225 -15.46 -12.48 5.56
N PHE A 226 -15.44 -11.16 5.43
CA PHE A 226 -16.50 -10.39 4.78
C PHE A 226 -16.10 -10.11 3.33
N ARG A 227 -17.04 -10.36 2.42
CA ARG A 227 -16.95 -10.12 0.97
C ARG A 227 -18.15 -9.28 0.55
N LEU A 228 -17.92 -8.22 -0.21
CA LEU A 228 -18.96 -7.29 -0.67
C LEU A 228 -19.60 -7.73 -1.99
N LEU A 229 -18.82 -8.40 -2.86
CA LEU A 229 -19.30 -8.90 -4.14
C LEU A 229 -19.56 -10.42 -4.05
N PRO A 230 -20.73 -10.91 -4.51
CA PRO A 230 -20.95 -12.34 -4.67
C PRO A 230 -20.14 -12.88 -5.86
N GLU A 231 -19.80 -14.16 -5.83
CA GLU A 231 -19.24 -14.84 -7.01
C GLU A 231 -20.33 -14.88 -8.12
N PRO A 232 -20.00 -14.54 -9.39
CA PRO A 232 -18.67 -14.36 -9.97
C PRO A 232 -18.18 -12.89 -10.10
N LEU A 233 -18.86 -11.92 -9.47
CA LEU A 233 -18.51 -10.50 -9.59
C LEU A 233 -17.25 -10.13 -8.79
N ALA A 234 -16.90 -10.93 -7.78
CA ALA A 234 -15.65 -10.76 -7.04
C ALA A 234 -14.45 -11.03 -7.97
N PHE A 235 -13.50 -10.10 -8.00
CA PHE A 235 -12.29 -10.22 -8.79
C PHE A 235 -11.10 -10.64 -7.92
N THR A 236 -10.05 -11.16 -8.55
CA THR A 236 -8.80 -11.50 -7.87
C THR A 236 -7.80 -10.36 -8.06
N THR A 237 -7.10 -9.95 -6.99
CA THR A 237 -6.07 -8.91 -7.08
C THR A 237 -4.92 -9.32 -8.00
N GLY A 238 -4.41 -8.38 -8.80
CA GLY A 238 -3.33 -8.57 -9.76
C GLY A 238 -3.75 -9.26 -11.07
N THR A 239 -5.06 -9.36 -11.35
CA THR A 239 -5.58 -10.04 -12.55
C THR A 239 -6.10 -9.07 -13.61
N LEU A 240 -6.31 -9.56 -14.83
CA LEU A 240 -6.77 -8.77 -15.98
C LEU A 240 -8.03 -7.93 -15.70
N PRO A 241 -9.08 -8.42 -15.00
CA PRO A 241 -10.23 -7.59 -14.65
C PRO A 241 -9.89 -6.32 -13.86
N GLU A 242 -8.96 -6.42 -12.90
CA GLU A 242 -8.51 -5.25 -12.14
C GLU A 242 -7.84 -4.22 -13.05
N LEU A 243 -6.93 -4.69 -13.89
CA LEU A 243 -6.13 -3.85 -14.78
C LEU A 243 -6.94 -3.22 -15.92
N LEU A 244 -7.96 -3.92 -16.44
CA LEU A 244 -8.75 -3.47 -17.59
C LEU A 244 -10.00 -2.70 -17.20
N ILE A 245 -10.50 -2.86 -15.97
CA ILE A 245 -11.77 -2.26 -15.53
C ILE A 245 -11.55 -1.35 -14.34
N ILE A 246 -11.00 -1.88 -13.25
CA ILE A 246 -10.89 -1.14 -11.99
C ILE A 246 -9.90 0.02 -12.09
N ASP A 247 -8.69 -0.24 -12.59
CA ASP A 247 -7.64 0.77 -12.74
C ASP A 247 -8.06 1.95 -13.65
N PRO A 248 -8.63 1.72 -14.86
CA PRO A 248 -9.13 2.79 -15.70
C PRO A 248 -10.28 3.58 -15.07
N ILE A 249 -11.22 2.91 -14.39
CA ILE A 249 -12.33 3.58 -13.69
C ILE A 249 -11.80 4.47 -12.58
N LEU A 250 -10.89 3.97 -11.74
CA LEU A 250 -10.31 4.74 -10.65
C LEU A 250 -9.47 5.91 -11.18
N SER A 251 -8.67 5.69 -12.23
CA SER A 251 -7.90 6.75 -12.89
C SER A 251 -8.83 7.84 -13.47
N GLY A 252 -9.90 7.42 -14.15
CA GLY A 252 -10.93 8.33 -14.66
C GLY A 252 -11.64 9.11 -13.54
N ALA A 253 -11.92 8.47 -12.41
CA ALA A 253 -12.51 9.12 -11.24
C ALA A 253 -11.56 10.16 -10.61
N VAL A 254 -10.27 9.86 -10.48
CA VAL A 254 -9.26 10.85 -10.04
C VAL A 254 -9.26 12.05 -10.97
N LEU A 255 -9.23 11.83 -12.29
CA LEU A 255 -9.24 12.92 -13.27
C LEU A 255 -10.52 13.73 -13.21
N ALA A 256 -11.69 13.09 -13.14
CA ALA A 256 -12.97 13.78 -13.06
C ALA A 256 -13.07 14.65 -11.80
N LEU A 257 -12.65 14.13 -10.64
CA LEU A 257 -12.64 14.88 -9.39
C LEU A 257 -11.58 15.99 -9.40
N ALA A 258 -10.42 15.77 -10.01
CA ALA A 258 -9.38 16.79 -10.18
C ALA A 258 -9.86 17.94 -11.07
N VAL A 259 -10.57 17.64 -12.17
CA VAL A 259 -11.18 18.68 -13.01
C VAL A 259 -12.31 19.38 -12.24
N TRP A 260 -13.08 18.67 -11.43
CA TRP A 260 -14.15 19.27 -10.63
C TRP A 260 -13.64 20.32 -9.64
N ILE A 261 -12.48 20.08 -9.00
CA ILE A 261 -11.89 21.05 -8.06
C ILE A 261 -11.23 22.24 -8.74
N ILE A 262 -10.80 22.10 -9.99
CA ILE A 262 -10.16 23.19 -10.76
C ILE A 262 -11.20 24.04 -11.49
N ASP A 263 -12.12 23.40 -12.21
CA ASP A 263 -13.16 24.06 -13.00
C ASP A 263 -14.49 23.25 -12.97
N PRO A 264 -15.31 23.44 -11.93
CA PRO A 264 -16.59 22.76 -11.83
C PRO A 264 -17.61 23.23 -12.88
N ALA A 265 -17.41 24.41 -13.48
CA ALA A 265 -18.32 24.94 -14.50
C ALA A 265 -18.12 24.22 -15.84
N TRP A 266 -16.86 24.00 -16.24
CA TRP A 266 -16.53 23.22 -17.42
C TRP A 266 -17.13 21.81 -17.36
N LEU A 267 -17.01 21.12 -16.22
CA LEU A 267 -17.55 19.78 -16.04
C LEU A 267 -19.08 19.77 -16.16
N ARG A 268 -19.78 20.68 -15.48
CA ARG A 268 -21.24 20.80 -15.60
C ARG A 268 -21.69 21.07 -17.04
N ALA A 269 -20.94 21.85 -17.81
CA ALA A 269 -21.27 22.14 -19.20
C ALA A 269 -21.23 20.88 -20.10
N GLN A 270 -20.43 19.87 -19.76
CA GLN A 270 -20.40 18.60 -20.51
C GLN A 270 -21.64 17.73 -20.25
N TRP A 271 -22.27 17.86 -19.08
CA TRP A 271 -23.42 17.04 -18.65
C TRP A 271 -24.77 17.76 -18.74
N GLY A 272 -24.77 19.09 -18.84
CA GLY A 272 -25.97 19.94 -18.95
C GLY A 272 -26.90 19.66 -20.15
N PRO A 273 -26.40 19.23 -21.33
CA PRO A 273 -27.27 18.95 -22.48
C PRO A 273 -28.09 17.65 -22.39
N LEU A 274 -27.78 16.75 -21.45
CA LEU A 274 -28.44 15.43 -21.34
C LEU A 274 -29.71 15.44 -20.46
N ALA A 275 -30.08 16.59 -19.92
CA ALA A 275 -31.24 16.76 -19.04
C ALA A 275 -32.39 17.58 -19.66
N GLY A 276 -32.39 17.75 -20.99
CA GLY A 276 -33.43 18.44 -21.77
C GLY A 276 -34.29 17.49 -22.58
#